data_AF-A0A158Q6R2-F1
#
_entry.id   AF-A0A158Q6R2-F1
#
_cell.length_a   1.000
_cell.length_b   1.000
_cell.length_c   1.000
_cell.angle_alpha   90.00
_cell.angle_beta   90.00
_cell.angle_gamma   90.00
#
_symmetry.space_group_name_H-M   'P 1'
#
loop_
_entity.id
_entity.type
_entity.pdbx_description
1 polymer ?
#
loop_
_entity_poly.entity_id
_entity_poly.type
_entity_poly.pdbx_seq_one_letter_code
_entity_poly.pdbx_strand_id
1 'polypeptide(L)'
;MPGSQSATVLAGSSANNYCILDGNDSQNADVMDFDDGSGPADPRLEKQQQQLLHADFYNDFGDLFDNVKHRNLLKFSRRVRIEEELRMKDKEKHLNGGDDLPGEPDPDTVFKLGEIGNFEPKAQWRSANHGEMGEPVLVDKTLPEVKAAMRDYGFNTYVSDMISLNRSIPDVRMDECKYWHYPEDLPTVSVVIAFHNEGWTPLLRTVHSVLLRSPPHLIKEVIMVDDFSDKDHLKSPLDVYVKQFNGKVKLIRNSEREGLIRTRNIGAKEAVGDVVIFLDAHCEVNVNWLPPLLAPIRQNRKVMTVPIIDGIDKDDWSYRIVYKSADSHYRGIFEWGLLYKETEISKQELARRKHNSEPFRSPTHAGGLFAINKKWFEELGYYDPGLQIWGGEQYELSFKIWQCGGGILFVPCSHVGHVYRSHMPYRFGKLTGKPVISTNMLRVIKTWMDEYEKYYYIREPQAKRGSAGDISSQLELRKSLNCRSFKWYMENVAYDVLVSYPLPPENHVWGEAKNHATGKCIDTMGRRVPGIVGATSCHGFGMNQLIRLNKKGQLTQGEWCITPENEILITNHCVKGTVDGPFTYDEKSEQIITSGLCLTVAESMSSSKLSIEKCDPENQWQKWKWREIYTSTD
;
A
#
# COMPACT_ATOMS: atom_id res chain seq x y z
N MET A 1 1.33 -28.23 57.98
CA MET A 1 1.90 -27.16 58.83
C MET A 1 3.00 -26.45 58.04
N PRO A 2 3.04 -25.12 58.07
CA PRO A 2 2.29 -24.36 57.07
C PRO A 2 3.04 -23.14 56.53
N GLY A 3 2.44 -22.51 55.51
CA GLY A 3 2.81 -21.20 55.03
C GLY A 3 1.76 -20.64 54.06
N SER A 4 0.49 -20.67 54.45
CA SER A 4 -0.61 -19.99 53.77
C SER A 4 -0.48 -18.48 53.91
N GLN A 5 -0.65 -17.70 52.83
CA GLN A 5 -1.34 -16.40 52.91
C GLN A 5 -2.18 -16.17 51.65
N SER A 6 -3.46 -15.95 51.89
CA SER A 6 -4.47 -15.41 50.98
C SER A 6 -4.40 -13.87 51.05
N ALA A 7 -4.59 -13.18 49.93
CA ALA A 7 -5.03 -11.78 49.88
C ALA A 7 -5.68 -11.54 48.51
N THR A 8 -7.01 -11.57 48.42
CA THR A 8 -7.94 -10.41 48.50
C THR A 8 -7.92 -9.53 47.24
N VAL A 9 -9.01 -9.62 46.50
CA VAL A 9 -9.44 -8.70 45.44
C VAL A 9 -9.74 -7.33 46.06
N LEU A 10 -9.12 -6.28 45.53
CA LEU A 10 -9.57 -4.90 45.70
C LEU A 10 -9.68 -4.24 44.32
N ALA A 11 -10.89 -3.86 43.97
CA ALA A 11 -11.17 -2.91 42.90
C ALA A 11 -10.88 -1.48 43.40
N GLY A 12 -10.23 -0.64 42.59
CA GLY A 12 -10.06 0.77 42.90
C GLY A 12 -9.08 1.55 42.01
N SER A 13 -9.65 2.31 41.08
CA SER A 13 -9.26 3.67 40.61
C SER A 13 -7.85 3.97 40.06
N SER A 14 -7.83 4.34 38.78
CA SER A 14 -7.15 5.51 38.16
C SER A 14 -5.79 5.97 38.71
N ALA A 15 -4.74 5.76 37.92
CA ALA A 15 -3.66 6.72 37.73
C ALA A 15 -2.91 6.42 36.42
N ASN A 16 -2.98 7.36 35.47
CA ASN A 16 -2.09 7.44 34.33
C ASN A 16 -0.66 7.64 34.83
N ASN A 17 0.24 6.68 34.59
CA ASN A 17 1.67 6.90 34.71
C ASN A 17 2.30 6.78 33.32
N TYR A 18 2.61 7.93 32.75
CA TYR A 18 3.53 8.08 31.63
C TYR A 18 4.95 7.84 32.17
N CYS A 19 5.64 6.83 31.64
CA CYS A 19 7.09 6.72 31.80
C CYS A 19 7.78 7.53 30.71
N ILE A 20 8.39 8.64 31.13
CA ILE A 20 9.36 9.43 30.38
C ILE A 20 10.66 8.61 30.35
N LEU A 21 11.16 8.28 29.16
CA LEU A 21 12.54 7.84 28.97
C LEU A 21 13.33 9.03 28.46
N ASP A 22 14.15 9.59 29.35
CA ASP A 22 15.16 10.60 29.05
C ASP A 22 16.24 10.02 28.12
N GLY A 23 16.69 10.87 27.21
CA GLY A 23 17.71 10.55 26.22
C GLY A 23 19.13 10.53 26.81
N ASN A 24 19.87 9.49 26.46
CA ASN A 24 21.26 9.54 26.03
C ASN A 24 21.68 8.13 25.67
N ASP A 25 21.84 7.85 24.38
CA ASP A 25 22.83 6.92 23.84
C ASP A 25 22.73 6.94 22.31
N SER A 26 23.29 8.01 21.73
CA SER A 26 23.55 8.12 20.31
C SER A 26 25.01 8.53 20.11
N GLN A 27 25.94 7.68 20.55
CA GLN A 27 27.35 7.78 20.15
C GLN A 27 27.90 6.34 19.99
N ASN A 28 28.53 6.11 18.84
CA ASN A 28 29.22 4.88 18.39
C ASN A 28 28.35 3.78 17.76
N ALA A 29 27.87 4.05 16.54
CA ALA A 29 27.79 3.00 15.53
C ALA A 29 29.00 3.19 14.61
N ASP A 30 30.06 2.41 14.84
CA ASP A 30 31.17 2.26 13.91
C ASP A 30 30.62 1.68 12.60
N VAL A 31 30.73 2.46 11.53
CA VAL A 31 30.46 2.03 10.16
C VAL A 31 31.59 1.10 9.76
N MET A 32 31.34 -0.21 9.77
CA MET A 32 32.19 -1.16 9.07
C MET A 32 31.86 -1.10 7.58
N ASP A 33 32.73 -0.44 6.81
CA ASP A 33 32.74 -0.46 5.35
C ASP A 33 32.98 -1.89 4.85
N PHE A 34 32.01 -2.43 4.12
CA PHE A 34 32.23 -3.53 3.19
C PHE A 34 32.33 -2.92 1.79
N ASP A 35 33.56 -2.89 1.26
CA ASP A 35 33.90 -2.46 -0.09
C ASP A 35 33.47 -3.56 -1.09
N ASP A 36 32.38 -3.34 -1.83
CA ASP A 36 31.88 -4.25 -2.87
C ASP A 36 32.09 -3.73 -4.31
N GLY A 37 32.91 -2.70 -4.49
CA GLY A 37 33.28 -2.20 -5.83
C GLY A 37 32.13 -1.52 -6.59
N SER A 38 31.00 -1.23 -5.94
CA SER A 38 30.03 -0.25 -6.43
C SER A 38 30.47 1.15 -5.96
N GLY A 39 30.62 2.10 -6.90
CA GLY A 39 30.91 3.50 -6.55
C GLY A 39 29.87 4.05 -5.56
N PRO A 40 30.18 5.11 -4.78
CA PRO A 40 29.32 5.54 -3.68
C PRO A 40 27.93 5.86 -4.20
N ALA A 41 26.97 5.00 -3.88
CA ALA A 41 25.56 5.23 -4.15
C ALA A 41 25.12 6.50 -3.43
N ASP A 42 24.30 7.32 -4.09
CA ASP A 42 23.76 8.52 -3.47
C ASP A 42 22.78 8.14 -2.33
N PRO A 43 23.13 8.38 -1.05
CA PRO A 43 22.29 8.00 0.09
C PRO A 43 20.94 8.74 0.09
N ARG A 44 20.82 9.83 -0.70
CA ARG A 44 19.60 10.65 -0.85
C ARG A 44 18.50 9.89 -1.58
N LEU A 45 18.86 9.17 -2.65
CA LEU A 45 17.92 8.43 -3.50
C LEU A 45 17.39 7.18 -2.79
N GLU A 46 18.23 6.51 -2.00
CA GLU A 46 17.82 5.35 -1.19
C GLU A 46 16.80 5.72 -0.10
N LYS A 47 17.04 6.81 0.66
CA LYS A 47 16.11 7.23 1.71
C LYS A 47 14.76 7.69 1.16
N GLN A 48 14.75 8.39 0.02
CA GLN A 48 13.51 8.81 -0.63
C GLN A 48 12.70 7.59 -1.12
N GLN A 49 13.37 6.58 -1.64
CA GLN A 49 12.72 5.33 -2.01
C GLN A 49 12.19 4.58 -0.80
N GLN A 50 12.97 4.47 0.28
CA GLN A 50 12.50 3.87 1.52
C GLN A 50 11.25 4.57 2.07
N GLN A 51 11.11 5.90 1.94
CA GLN A 51 9.88 6.60 2.34
C GLN A 51 8.69 6.28 1.44
N LEU A 52 8.86 6.23 0.12
CA LEU A 52 7.79 5.82 -0.82
C LEU A 52 7.38 4.36 -0.57
N LEU A 53 8.35 3.48 -0.31
CA LEU A 53 8.13 2.09 0.05
C LEU A 53 7.40 2.00 1.40
N HIS A 54 7.87 2.70 2.44
CA HIS A 54 7.20 2.74 3.73
C HIS A 54 5.77 3.29 3.62
N ALA A 55 5.49 4.29 2.79
CA ALA A 55 4.13 4.81 2.63
C ALA A 55 3.15 3.76 2.03
N ASP A 56 3.62 2.93 1.10
CA ASP A 56 2.80 1.87 0.49
C ASP A 56 2.73 0.58 1.35
N PHE A 57 3.79 0.24 2.10
CA PHE A 57 3.83 -0.94 2.99
C PHE A 57 3.20 -0.68 4.37
N TYR A 58 3.26 0.56 4.86
CA TYR A 58 2.90 0.99 6.21
C TYR A 58 1.77 2.02 6.23
N ASN A 59 0.86 1.97 5.24
CA ASN A 59 -0.49 2.47 5.49
C ASN A 59 -0.96 1.74 6.75
N ASP A 60 -0.99 2.46 7.88
CA ASP A 60 -1.34 1.92 9.19
C ASP A 60 -2.78 1.40 9.09
N PHE A 61 -2.92 0.12 8.80
CA PHE A 61 -4.20 -0.56 8.68
C PHE A 61 -4.85 -0.80 10.07
N GLY A 62 -4.29 -0.23 11.15
CA GLY A 62 -4.72 -0.46 12.54
C GLY A 62 -5.05 0.79 13.37
N ASP A 63 -4.47 1.96 13.11
CA ASP A 63 -4.65 3.14 14.00
C ASP A 63 -5.65 4.19 13.46
N LEU A 64 -6.36 3.89 12.38
CA LEU A 64 -7.35 4.81 11.79
C LEU A 64 -8.73 4.81 12.47
N PHE A 65 -8.93 4.03 13.54
CA PHE A 65 -10.29 3.82 14.08
C PHE A 65 -10.45 3.88 15.60
N ASP A 66 -9.67 4.70 16.30
CA ASP A 66 -10.12 5.20 17.60
C ASP A 66 -9.66 6.64 17.90
N ASN A 67 -10.63 7.49 18.26
CA ASN A 67 -10.53 8.89 18.69
C ASN A 67 -10.53 10.00 17.64
N VAL A 68 -11.70 10.26 17.05
CA VAL A 68 -12.09 11.66 16.74
C VAL A 68 -13.54 11.90 17.18
N LYS A 69 -13.71 12.39 18.42
CA LYS A 69 -14.93 13.11 18.82
C LYS A 69 -14.83 14.55 18.30
N HIS A 70 -15.39 14.83 17.12
CA HIS A 70 -15.59 16.23 16.71
C HIS A 70 -16.96 16.74 17.17
N ARG A 71 -16.93 17.58 18.21
CA ARG A 71 -17.94 18.62 18.43
C ARG A 71 -17.46 19.90 17.74
N ASN A 72 -18.38 20.51 16.99
CA ASN A 72 -18.40 21.89 16.51
C ASN A 72 -17.41 22.29 15.40
N LEU A 73 -17.86 22.17 14.14
CA LEU A 73 -17.56 23.11 13.04
C LEU A 73 -18.72 23.11 12.03
N LEU A 74 -19.91 23.52 12.49
CA LEU A 74 -21.06 23.82 11.65
C LEU A 74 -21.05 25.31 11.34
N LYS A 75 -20.66 25.65 10.10
CA LYS A 75 -21.08 26.81 9.28
C LYS A 75 -19.93 27.31 8.38
N PHE A 76 -19.48 26.52 7.40
CA PHE A 76 -18.88 27.10 6.17
C PHE A 76 -18.86 26.20 4.91
N SER A 77 -19.55 25.04 4.93
CA SER A 77 -19.49 24.04 3.83
C SER A 77 -20.80 23.90 3.00
N ARG A 78 -21.87 24.65 3.32
CA ARG A 78 -23.20 24.41 2.70
C ARG A 78 -23.28 24.66 1.19
N ARG A 79 -22.47 25.56 0.61
CA ARG A 79 -22.64 25.95 -0.80
C ARG A 79 -21.97 24.97 -1.78
N VAL A 80 -20.76 24.50 -1.44
CA VAL A 80 -20.02 23.48 -2.21
C VAL A 80 -20.73 22.13 -2.12
N ARG A 81 -21.20 21.78 -0.91
CA ARG A 81 -21.93 20.53 -0.67
C ARG A 81 -23.25 20.45 -1.45
N ILE A 82 -23.94 21.56 -1.68
CA ILE A 82 -25.18 21.58 -2.46
C ILE A 82 -24.91 21.41 -3.96
N GLU A 83 -23.84 22.01 -4.51
CA GLU A 83 -23.48 21.83 -5.92
C GLU A 83 -23.00 20.39 -6.21
N GLU A 84 -22.28 19.77 -5.27
CA GLU A 84 -21.89 18.35 -5.36
C GLU A 84 -23.08 17.40 -5.15
N GLU A 85 -23.97 17.67 -4.19
CA GLU A 85 -25.19 16.87 -3.98
C GLU A 85 -26.15 16.96 -5.18
N LEU A 86 -26.23 18.12 -5.87
CA LEU A 86 -27.02 18.27 -7.10
C LEU A 86 -26.38 17.51 -8.28
N ARG A 87 -25.05 17.56 -8.41
CA ARG A 87 -24.32 16.80 -9.44
C ARG A 87 -24.41 15.29 -9.23
N MET A 88 -24.45 14.84 -7.97
CA MET A 88 -24.66 13.43 -7.61
C MET A 88 -26.11 12.98 -7.89
N LYS A 89 -27.10 13.84 -7.63
CA LYS A 89 -28.52 13.55 -7.94
C LYS A 89 -28.82 13.48 -9.45
N ASP A 90 -28.18 14.32 -10.26
CA ASP A 90 -28.30 14.24 -11.71
C ASP A 90 -27.62 12.99 -12.28
N LYS A 91 -26.58 12.45 -11.62
CA LYS A 91 -25.98 11.16 -11.95
C LYS A 91 -26.83 9.97 -11.48
N GLU A 92 -27.51 10.06 -10.34
CA GLU A 92 -28.45 9.01 -9.89
C GLU A 92 -29.58 8.76 -10.89
N LYS A 93 -30.01 9.78 -11.64
CA LYS A 93 -31.01 9.64 -12.71
C LYS A 93 -30.53 8.85 -13.95
N HIS A 94 -29.22 8.67 -14.12
CA HIS A 94 -28.64 7.87 -15.21
C HIS A 94 -28.34 6.41 -14.82
N LEU A 95 -28.57 6.00 -13.57
CA LEU A 95 -28.22 4.67 -13.05
C LEU A 95 -29.29 3.59 -13.26
N ASN A 96 -30.42 3.91 -13.89
CA ASN A 96 -31.47 2.92 -14.23
C ASN A 96 -31.28 2.27 -15.61
N GLY A 97 -30.16 2.53 -16.30
CA GLY A 97 -29.67 1.71 -17.40
C GLY A 97 -28.35 1.08 -16.97
N GLY A 98 -28.23 -0.26 -17.02
CA GLY A 98 -27.03 -0.97 -16.59
C GLY A 98 -25.77 -0.37 -17.20
N ASP A 99 -24.75 -0.13 -16.38
CA ASP A 99 -23.45 0.30 -16.90
C ASP A 99 -22.77 -0.90 -17.57
N ASP A 100 -22.16 -0.71 -18.74
CA ASP A 100 -21.45 -1.78 -19.47
C ASP A 100 -20.12 -2.20 -18.78
N LEU A 101 -19.97 -1.96 -17.48
CA LEU A 101 -18.76 -2.26 -16.72
C LEU A 101 -18.74 -3.73 -16.29
N PRO A 102 -17.59 -4.44 -16.38
CA PRO A 102 -17.49 -5.80 -15.88
C PRO A 102 -17.78 -5.89 -14.37
N GLY A 103 -18.41 -6.97 -13.93
CA GLY A 103 -18.75 -7.19 -12.52
C GLY A 103 -20.01 -8.00 -12.26
N GLU A 104 -20.76 -8.33 -13.30
CA GLU A 104 -21.93 -9.22 -13.17
C GLU A 104 -21.54 -10.57 -12.57
N PRO A 105 -22.36 -11.12 -11.66
CA PRO A 105 -22.11 -12.42 -11.08
C PRO A 105 -22.12 -13.52 -12.16
N ASP A 106 -21.34 -14.56 -11.93
CA ASP A 106 -21.44 -15.79 -12.74
C ASP A 106 -22.84 -16.40 -12.53
N PRO A 107 -23.65 -16.60 -13.59
CA PRO A 107 -25.02 -17.12 -13.46
C PRO A 107 -25.07 -18.53 -12.88
N ASP A 108 -23.98 -19.30 -12.98
CA ASP A 108 -23.86 -20.65 -12.45
C ASP A 108 -23.29 -20.66 -11.01
N THR A 109 -22.94 -19.50 -10.46
CA THR A 109 -22.59 -19.34 -9.03
C THR A 109 -23.84 -18.99 -8.23
N VAL A 110 -24.32 -19.92 -7.41
CA VAL A 110 -25.63 -19.85 -6.77
C VAL A 110 -25.52 -19.82 -5.25
N PHE A 111 -26.13 -18.82 -4.62
CA PHE A 111 -26.28 -18.76 -3.17
C PHE A 111 -27.48 -19.58 -2.70
N LYS A 112 -27.26 -20.48 -1.74
CA LYS A 112 -28.31 -21.33 -1.16
C LYS A 112 -28.22 -21.36 0.36
N LEU A 113 -28.90 -20.43 1.02
CA LEU A 113 -28.90 -20.35 2.48
C LEU A 113 -29.32 -21.68 3.12
N GLY A 114 -28.49 -22.19 4.03
CA GLY A 114 -28.72 -23.46 4.72
C GLY A 114 -28.19 -24.70 3.98
N GLU A 115 -27.77 -24.59 2.73
CA GLU A 115 -27.08 -25.65 1.99
C GLU A 115 -25.59 -25.33 1.86
N ILE A 116 -24.74 -26.06 2.59
CA ILE A 116 -23.29 -25.90 2.52
C ILE A 116 -22.80 -26.04 1.07
N GLY A 117 -21.95 -25.10 0.66
CA GLY A 117 -21.40 -24.98 -0.68
C GLY A 117 -20.59 -26.20 -1.10
N ASN A 118 -20.63 -26.50 -2.40
CA ASN A 118 -19.99 -27.68 -3.00
C ASN A 118 -18.45 -27.72 -2.88
N PHE A 119 -17.81 -26.59 -2.58
CA PHE A 119 -16.36 -26.50 -2.34
C PHE A 119 -15.95 -26.30 -0.88
N GLU A 120 -16.90 -26.29 0.07
CA GLU A 120 -16.56 -26.18 1.48
C GLU A 120 -15.88 -27.47 2.00
N PRO A 121 -14.81 -27.35 2.82
CA PRO A 121 -14.08 -28.51 3.30
C PRO A 121 -14.90 -29.32 4.31
N LYS A 122 -14.85 -30.65 4.21
CA LYS A 122 -15.65 -31.57 5.05
C LYS A 122 -15.20 -31.65 6.52
N ALA A 123 -13.92 -31.41 6.80
CA ALA A 123 -13.37 -31.25 8.15
C ALA A 123 -11.93 -30.71 8.07
N GLN A 124 -11.54 -29.83 8.99
CA GLN A 124 -10.13 -29.43 9.16
C GLN A 124 -9.50 -30.25 10.28
N TRP A 125 -8.33 -30.83 10.02
CA TRP A 125 -7.56 -31.55 11.03
C TRP A 125 -6.86 -30.54 11.94
N ARG A 126 -6.96 -30.73 13.26
CA ARG A 126 -6.34 -29.85 14.26
C ARG A 126 -5.17 -30.59 14.90
N SER A 127 -4.00 -29.94 14.90
CA SER A 127 -2.85 -30.36 15.70
C SER A 127 -2.72 -29.42 16.91
N ALA A 128 -2.03 -29.84 17.97
CA ALA A 128 -1.81 -29.04 19.18
C ALA A 128 -0.48 -28.27 19.15
N ASN A 129 0.00 -27.89 17.96
CA ASN A 129 1.31 -27.29 17.75
C ASN A 129 1.28 -25.75 17.85
N HIS A 130 2.47 -25.13 17.93
CA HIS A 130 2.62 -23.68 17.90
C HIS A 130 1.97 -23.06 16.65
N GLY A 131 1.25 -21.95 16.85
CA GLY A 131 0.67 -21.15 15.77
C GLY A 131 -0.52 -21.79 15.04
N GLU A 132 -1.03 -22.93 15.53
CA GLU A 132 -2.24 -23.57 15.00
C GLU A 132 -3.46 -22.67 15.18
N MET A 133 -4.42 -22.77 14.25
CA MET A 133 -5.56 -21.86 14.13
C MET A 133 -5.16 -20.37 14.05
N GLY A 134 -3.92 -20.07 13.65
CA GLY A 134 -3.41 -18.71 13.59
C GLY A 134 -3.24 -18.04 14.95
N GLU A 135 -3.13 -18.82 16.04
CA GLU A 135 -2.88 -18.28 17.38
C GLU A 135 -1.46 -17.67 17.50
N PRO A 136 -1.27 -16.64 18.35
CA PRO A 136 0.03 -16.00 18.51
C PRO A 136 1.05 -16.94 19.17
N VAL A 137 2.29 -16.90 18.70
CA VAL A 137 3.43 -17.61 19.30
C VAL A 137 4.33 -16.60 20.00
N LEU A 138 4.26 -16.61 21.33
CA LEU A 138 4.96 -15.64 22.16
C LEU A 138 6.39 -16.11 22.47
N VAL A 139 7.36 -15.22 22.20
CA VAL A 139 8.78 -15.42 22.50
C VAL A 139 9.36 -14.19 23.19
N ASP A 140 10.47 -14.37 23.90
CA ASP A 140 11.23 -13.25 24.44
C ASP A 140 11.87 -12.46 23.29
N LYS A 141 11.38 -11.23 23.07
CA LYS A 141 11.87 -10.31 22.02
C LYS A 141 13.32 -9.85 22.24
N THR A 142 13.89 -10.08 23.41
CA THR A 142 15.28 -9.70 23.72
C THR A 142 16.32 -10.67 23.19
N LEU A 143 15.91 -11.90 22.83
CA LEU A 143 16.77 -12.96 22.31
C LEU A 143 17.54 -12.50 21.05
N PRO A 144 18.85 -12.77 20.96
CA PRO A 144 19.66 -12.41 19.80
C PRO A 144 19.11 -12.95 18.47
N GLU A 145 18.57 -14.17 18.46
CA GLU A 145 18.00 -14.84 17.30
C GLU A 145 16.74 -14.14 16.80
N VAL A 146 15.87 -13.69 17.71
CA VAL A 146 14.65 -12.93 17.37
C VAL A 146 15.03 -11.57 16.78
N LYS A 147 16.00 -10.87 17.38
CA LYS A 147 16.50 -9.58 16.85
C LYS A 147 17.14 -9.75 15.48
N ALA A 148 17.93 -10.81 15.28
CA ALA A 148 18.55 -11.11 13.99
C ALA A 148 17.48 -11.42 12.92
N ALA A 149 16.49 -12.26 13.25
CA ALA A 149 15.37 -12.56 12.36
C ALA A 149 14.62 -11.30 11.92
N MET A 150 14.22 -10.45 12.88
CA MET A 150 13.55 -9.18 12.59
C MET A 150 14.40 -8.28 11.70
N ARG A 151 15.69 -8.12 12.00
CA ARG A 151 16.61 -7.28 11.21
C ARG A 151 16.85 -7.83 9.80
N ASP A 152 16.97 -9.14 9.64
CA ASP A 152 17.40 -9.75 8.38
C ASP A 152 16.23 -9.99 7.40
N TYR A 153 14.99 -10.05 7.90
CA TYR A 153 13.79 -10.34 7.10
C TYR A 153 12.67 -9.30 7.23
N GLY A 154 12.71 -8.41 8.23
CA GLY A 154 11.62 -7.47 8.51
C GLY A 154 10.43 -8.11 9.22
N PHE A 155 10.54 -9.36 9.65
CA PHE A 155 9.57 -10.08 10.49
C PHE A 155 10.27 -11.26 11.16
N ASN A 156 9.60 -11.87 12.14
CA ASN A 156 10.18 -12.83 13.06
C ASN A 156 10.23 -14.24 12.45
N THR A 157 11.21 -14.50 11.60
CA THR A 157 11.43 -15.86 11.06
C THR A 157 11.74 -16.88 12.14
N TYR A 158 12.32 -16.48 13.29
CA TYR A 158 12.52 -17.39 14.41
C TYR A 158 11.20 -17.97 14.92
N VAL A 159 10.17 -17.15 15.06
CA VAL A 159 8.81 -17.62 15.37
C VAL A 159 8.25 -18.45 14.23
N SER A 160 8.41 -18.00 12.99
CA SER A 160 7.99 -18.77 11.81
C SER A 160 8.56 -20.19 11.81
N ASP A 161 9.82 -20.37 12.19
CA ASP A 161 10.50 -21.67 12.13
C ASP A 161 9.95 -22.68 13.16
N MET A 162 9.27 -22.20 14.20
CA MET A 162 8.58 -23.03 15.18
C MET A 162 7.17 -23.46 14.74
N ILE A 163 6.63 -22.81 13.70
CA ILE A 163 5.27 -23.02 13.21
C ILE A 163 5.29 -24.00 12.04
N SER A 164 4.42 -25.01 12.10
CA SER A 164 4.25 -25.99 11.03
C SER A 164 4.05 -25.33 9.66
N LEU A 165 4.67 -25.88 8.62
CA LEU A 165 4.38 -25.49 7.23
C LEU A 165 2.94 -25.80 6.82
N ASN A 166 2.29 -26.72 7.53
CA ASN A 166 0.94 -27.21 7.26
C ASN A 166 -0.05 -26.79 8.36
N ARG A 167 0.25 -25.73 9.14
CA ARG A 167 -0.64 -25.26 10.22
C ARG A 167 -2.04 -24.99 9.69
N SER A 168 -3.05 -25.14 10.54
CA SER A 168 -4.40 -24.61 10.32
C SER A 168 -4.44 -23.11 10.62
N ILE A 169 -5.42 -22.42 10.03
CA ILE A 169 -5.67 -20.98 10.21
C ILE A 169 -7.18 -20.76 10.42
N PRO A 170 -7.59 -19.64 11.05
CA PRO A 170 -9.00 -19.43 11.33
C PRO A 170 -9.75 -19.10 10.03
N ASP A 171 -10.99 -19.59 9.92
CA ASP A 171 -11.91 -19.16 8.86
C ASP A 171 -12.46 -17.78 9.23
N VAL A 172 -11.92 -16.75 8.62
CA VAL A 172 -12.27 -15.35 8.89
C VAL A 172 -13.30 -14.78 7.90
N ARG A 173 -13.82 -15.63 6.99
CA ARG A 173 -14.82 -15.23 5.99
C ARG A 173 -16.15 -14.92 6.66
N MET A 174 -16.99 -14.14 5.97
CA MET A 174 -18.41 -14.01 6.33
C MET A 174 -19.11 -15.37 6.29
N ASP A 175 -20.12 -15.58 7.13
CA ASP A 175 -20.86 -16.85 7.14
C ASP A 175 -21.57 -17.13 5.81
N GLU A 176 -22.03 -16.06 5.11
CA GLU A 176 -22.60 -16.16 3.76
C GLU A 176 -21.69 -16.93 2.78
N CYS A 177 -20.37 -16.82 2.94
CA CYS A 177 -19.41 -17.46 2.04
C CYS A 177 -19.50 -18.98 2.00
N LYS A 178 -20.04 -19.61 3.05
CA LYS A 178 -20.16 -21.07 3.16
C LYS A 178 -21.34 -21.65 2.38
N TYR A 179 -22.24 -20.80 1.87
CA TYR A 179 -23.48 -21.22 1.21
C TYR A 179 -23.47 -20.97 -0.30
N TRP A 180 -22.31 -20.62 -0.87
CA TRP A 180 -22.14 -20.47 -2.31
C TRP A 180 -21.78 -21.79 -2.98
N HIS A 181 -22.52 -22.09 -4.03
CA HIS A 181 -22.25 -23.20 -4.92
C HIS A 181 -21.62 -22.64 -6.19
N TYR A 182 -20.38 -23.05 -6.47
CA TYR A 182 -19.63 -22.59 -7.64
C TYR A 182 -19.67 -23.64 -8.76
N PRO A 183 -19.49 -23.24 -10.03
CA PRO A 183 -19.37 -24.19 -11.15
C PRO A 183 -18.23 -25.18 -10.91
N GLU A 184 -18.37 -26.42 -11.39
CA GLU A 184 -17.30 -27.42 -11.26
C GLU A 184 -16.25 -27.29 -12.38
N ASP A 185 -16.61 -26.70 -13.51
CA ASP A 185 -15.75 -26.48 -14.67
C ASP A 185 -14.99 -25.15 -14.60
N LEU A 186 -14.43 -24.85 -13.43
CA LEU A 186 -13.57 -23.68 -13.23
C LEU A 186 -12.25 -23.81 -14.00
N PRO A 187 -11.66 -22.68 -14.45
CA PRO A 187 -10.40 -22.67 -15.18
C PRO A 187 -9.24 -23.21 -14.31
N THR A 188 -8.26 -23.86 -14.95
CA THR A 188 -7.05 -24.31 -14.25
C THR A 188 -6.11 -23.14 -13.96
N VAL A 189 -5.25 -23.28 -12.94
CA VAL A 189 -4.40 -22.18 -12.46
C VAL A 189 -2.93 -22.54 -12.38
N SER A 190 -2.07 -21.58 -12.73
CA SER A 190 -0.66 -21.56 -12.34
C SER A 190 -0.46 -20.49 -11.28
N VAL A 191 0.02 -20.88 -10.11
CA VAL A 191 0.30 -19.92 -9.01
C VAL A 191 1.77 -19.49 -9.10
N VAL A 192 2.04 -18.21 -9.33
CA VAL A 192 3.37 -17.63 -9.43
C VAL A 192 3.75 -16.97 -8.10
N ILE A 193 4.85 -17.42 -7.51
CA ILE A 193 5.43 -16.88 -6.27
C ILE A 193 6.83 -16.34 -6.60
N ALA A 194 6.94 -15.02 -6.72
CA ALA A 194 8.22 -14.34 -6.89
C ALA A 194 8.88 -14.15 -5.51
N PHE A 195 10.17 -14.45 -5.40
CA PHE A 195 10.88 -14.28 -4.13
C PHE A 195 12.33 -13.85 -4.34
N HIS A 196 12.86 -13.10 -3.37
CA HIS A 196 14.26 -12.73 -3.27
C HIS A 196 14.64 -12.78 -1.81
N ASN A 197 15.63 -13.59 -1.43
CA ASN A 197 16.15 -13.67 -0.06
C ASN A 197 15.07 -13.87 1.03
N GLU A 198 14.02 -14.61 0.68
CA GLU A 198 12.92 -14.94 1.61
C GLU A 198 13.37 -15.91 2.71
N GLY A 199 12.71 -15.82 3.87
CA GLY A 199 12.85 -16.84 4.91
C GLY A 199 12.42 -18.23 4.40
N TRP A 200 13.08 -19.28 4.86
CA TRP A 200 12.77 -20.66 4.43
C TRP A 200 11.34 -21.09 4.76
N THR A 201 10.91 -20.93 6.01
CA THR A 201 9.58 -21.38 6.42
C THR A 201 8.42 -20.51 5.92
N PRO A 202 8.50 -19.16 5.84
CA PRO A 202 7.48 -18.35 5.15
C PRO A 202 7.27 -18.75 3.68
N LEU A 203 8.37 -18.91 2.93
CA LEU A 203 8.34 -19.27 1.51
C LEU A 203 7.63 -20.61 1.31
N LEU A 204 8.04 -21.62 2.05
CA LEU A 204 7.49 -22.96 1.92
C LEU A 204 6.07 -23.04 2.48
N ARG A 205 5.74 -22.34 3.56
CA ARG A 205 4.38 -22.30 4.11
C ARG A 205 3.40 -21.71 3.08
N THR A 206 3.83 -20.73 2.30
CA THR A 206 3.03 -20.22 1.17
C THR A 206 2.73 -21.34 0.17
N VAL A 207 3.76 -22.07 -0.30
CA VAL A 207 3.60 -23.18 -1.24
C VAL A 207 2.70 -24.29 -0.67
N HIS A 208 2.93 -24.71 0.58
CA HIS A 208 2.13 -25.73 1.24
C HIS A 208 0.68 -25.30 1.41
N SER A 209 0.42 -24.05 1.82
CA SER A 209 -0.94 -23.53 1.96
C SER A 209 -1.74 -23.63 0.66
N VAL A 210 -1.12 -23.25 -0.47
CA VAL A 210 -1.73 -23.34 -1.81
C VAL A 210 -2.07 -24.78 -2.15
N LEU A 211 -1.15 -25.72 -1.96
CA LEU A 211 -1.36 -27.12 -2.31
C LEU A 211 -2.38 -27.81 -1.38
N LEU A 212 -2.41 -27.47 -0.10
CA LEU A 212 -3.28 -28.09 0.90
C LEU A 212 -4.73 -27.60 0.83
N ARG A 213 -4.95 -26.33 0.46
CA ARG A 213 -6.27 -25.67 0.55
C ARG A 213 -6.91 -25.36 -0.80
N SER A 214 -6.35 -25.89 -1.88
CA SER A 214 -6.89 -25.74 -3.22
C SER A 214 -7.37 -27.08 -3.79
N PRO A 215 -8.49 -27.12 -4.54
CA PRO A 215 -8.92 -28.33 -5.22
C PRO A 215 -7.82 -28.88 -6.16
N PRO A 216 -7.38 -30.14 -6.02
CA PRO A 216 -6.20 -30.65 -6.74
C PRO A 216 -6.28 -30.61 -8.27
N HIS A 217 -7.50 -30.66 -8.81
CA HIS A 217 -7.76 -30.60 -10.25
C HIS A 217 -7.65 -29.19 -10.83
N LEU A 218 -7.81 -28.14 -10.02
CA LEU A 218 -7.70 -26.74 -10.45
C LEU A 218 -6.25 -26.26 -10.46
N ILE A 219 -5.43 -26.68 -9.49
CA ILE A 219 -4.00 -26.32 -9.48
C ILE A 219 -3.30 -27.09 -10.59
N LYS A 220 -2.82 -26.40 -11.62
CA LYS A 220 -1.97 -27.01 -12.65
C LYS A 220 -0.55 -27.16 -12.13
N GLU A 221 -0.02 -26.06 -11.59
CA GLU A 221 1.35 -25.96 -11.08
C GLU A 221 1.49 -24.77 -10.11
N VAL A 222 2.56 -24.80 -9.31
CA VAL A 222 3.07 -23.64 -8.57
C VAL A 222 4.45 -23.30 -9.14
N ILE A 223 4.65 -22.07 -9.59
CA ILE A 223 5.89 -21.57 -10.17
C ILE A 223 6.56 -20.65 -9.15
N MET A 224 7.63 -21.13 -8.55
CA MET A 224 8.52 -20.32 -7.71
C MET A 224 9.56 -19.66 -8.61
N VAL A 225 9.67 -18.34 -8.57
CA VAL A 225 10.65 -17.59 -9.37
C VAL A 225 11.61 -16.87 -8.43
N ASP A 226 12.85 -17.36 -8.38
CA ASP A 226 13.95 -16.76 -7.62
C ASP A 226 14.52 -15.55 -8.37
N ASP A 227 14.29 -14.37 -7.82
CA ASP A 227 14.85 -13.11 -8.32
C ASP A 227 16.28 -12.91 -7.79
N PHE A 228 17.17 -13.85 -8.12
CA PHE A 228 18.60 -13.76 -7.83
C PHE A 228 18.92 -13.61 -6.33
N SER A 229 18.36 -14.49 -5.50
CA SER A 229 18.69 -14.58 -4.06
C SER A 229 20.17 -14.90 -3.84
N ASP A 230 20.73 -14.58 -2.68
CA ASP A 230 22.09 -14.94 -2.27
C ASP A 230 22.14 -15.86 -1.05
N LYS A 231 21.03 -15.98 -0.29
CA LYS A 231 20.97 -16.85 0.90
C LYS A 231 21.11 -18.33 0.55
N ASP A 232 22.04 -19.03 1.22
CA ASP A 232 22.40 -20.43 0.94
C ASP A 232 21.22 -21.39 0.99
N HIS A 233 20.29 -21.21 1.94
CA HIS A 233 19.10 -22.07 2.05
C HIS A 233 18.21 -21.99 0.81
N LEU A 234 18.24 -20.90 0.07
CA LEU A 234 17.47 -20.74 -1.15
C LEU A 234 18.15 -21.34 -2.37
N LYS A 235 19.38 -21.86 -2.29
CA LYS A 235 20.11 -22.47 -3.42
C LYS A 235 19.82 -23.97 -3.50
N SER A 236 20.87 -24.80 -3.54
CA SER A 236 20.78 -26.26 -3.63
C SER A 236 19.77 -26.90 -2.65
N PRO A 237 19.64 -26.44 -1.38
CA PRO A 237 18.63 -27.01 -0.48
C PRO A 237 17.19 -26.86 -1.00
N LEU A 238 16.86 -25.71 -1.59
CA LEU A 238 15.54 -25.48 -2.19
C LEU A 238 15.33 -26.34 -3.44
N ASP A 239 16.35 -26.49 -4.29
CA ASP A 239 16.29 -27.35 -5.48
C ASP A 239 16.03 -28.81 -5.11
N VAL A 240 16.58 -29.28 -3.98
CA VAL A 240 16.30 -30.62 -3.44
C VAL A 240 14.90 -30.70 -2.87
N TYR A 241 14.48 -29.71 -2.08
CA TYR A 241 13.17 -29.69 -1.44
C TYR A 241 12.02 -29.75 -2.44
N VAL A 242 12.09 -28.96 -3.51
CA VAL A 242 11.03 -28.86 -4.53
C VAL A 242 10.75 -30.19 -5.24
N LYS A 243 11.73 -31.10 -5.32
CA LYS A 243 11.56 -32.41 -5.97
C LYS A 243 10.49 -33.28 -5.34
N GLN A 244 10.20 -33.09 -4.04
CA GLN A 244 9.17 -33.86 -3.33
C GLN A 244 7.76 -33.63 -3.87
N PHE A 245 7.53 -32.55 -4.62
CA PHE A 245 6.23 -32.23 -5.20
C PHE A 245 6.00 -32.90 -6.56
N ASN A 246 6.87 -33.82 -6.99
CA ASN A 246 6.73 -34.64 -8.20
C ASN A 246 6.40 -33.82 -9.46
N GLY A 247 7.04 -32.65 -9.60
CA GLY A 247 6.85 -31.74 -10.74
C GLY A 247 5.65 -30.79 -10.63
N LYS A 248 4.86 -30.86 -9.56
CA LYS A 248 3.75 -29.92 -9.30
C LYS A 248 4.25 -28.52 -8.94
N VAL A 249 5.43 -28.42 -8.36
CA VAL A 249 6.11 -27.16 -8.05
C VAL A 249 7.33 -27.04 -8.97
N LYS A 250 7.40 -25.95 -9.73
CA LYS A 250 8.50 -25.61 -10.64
C LYS A 250 9.28 -24.46 -10.05
N LEU A 251 10.61 -24.55 -10.08
CA LEU A 251 11.51 -23.50 -9.63
C LEU A 251 12.25 -22.91 -10.85
N ILE A 252 12.17 -21.59 -10.99
CA ILE A 252 12.83 -20.80 -12.03
C ILE A 252 13.83 -19.88 -11.35
N ARG A 253 15.04 -19.75 -11.91
CA ARG A 253 16.11 -18.90 -11.39
C ARG A 253 16.42 -17.79 -12.39
N ASN A 254 16.28 -16.54 -11.98
CA ASN A 254 16.79 -15.43 -12.78
C ASN A 254 18.32 -15.40 -12.72
N SER A 255 18.97 -15.06 -13.83
CA SER A 255 20.43 -14.92 -13.91
C SER A 255 20.95 -13.62 -13.31
N GLU A 256 20.06 -12.65 -13.09
CA GLU A 256 20.35 -11.40 -12.39
C GLU A 256 19.10 -10.90 -11.66
N ARG A 257 19.28 -9.89 -10.79
CA ARG A 257 18.17 -9.28 -10.04
C ARG A 257 17.34 -8.38 -10.94
N GLU A 258 16.22 -8.91 -11.41
CA GLU A 258 15.26 -8.28 -12.31
C GLU A 258 14.23 -7.43 -11.57
N GLY A 259 13.98 -7.77 -10.30
CA GLY A 259 12.95 -7.13 -9.49
C GLY A 259 11.60 -7.84 -9.54
N LEU A 260 10.71 -7.50 -8.62
CA LEU A 260 9.39 -8.12 -8.46
C LEU A 260 8.59 -8.09 -9.77
N ILE A 261 8.49 -6.94 -10.41
CA ILE A 261 7.62 -6.72 -11.57
C ILE A 261 8.01 -7.62 -12.75
N ARG A 262 9.29 -7.64 -13.10
CA ARG A 262 9.82 -8.45 -14.20
C ARG A 262 9.84 -9.93 -13.85
N THR A 263 10.13 -10.27 -12.61
CA THR A 263 10.06 -11.64 -12.09
C THR A 263 8.66 -12.23 -12.21
N ARG A 264 7.61 -11.43 -11.92
CA ARG A 264 6.21 -11.81 -12.16
C ARG A 264 5.92 -12.02 -13.64
N ASN A 265 6.42 -11.16 -14.53
CA ASN A 265 6.29 -11.35 -15.97
C ASN A 265 6.95 -12.66 -16.45
N ILE A 266 8.13 -13.01 -15.93
CA ILE A 266 8.83 -14.26 -16.24
C ILE A 266 7.96 -15.45 -15.82
N GLY A 267 7.46 -15.45 -14.59
CA GLY A 267 6.57 -16.51 -14.09
C GLY A 267 5.28 -16.65 -14.92
N ALA A 268 4.66 -15.53 -15.31
CA ALA A 268 3.44 -15.53 -16.12
C ALA A 268 3.64 -16.09 -17.54
N LYS A 269 4.79 -15.80 -18.16
CA LYS A 269 5.12 -16.34 -19.50
C LYS A 269 5.31 -17.85 -19.46
N GLU A 270 5.85 -18.36 -18.35
CA GLU A 270 6.12 -19.79 -18.13
C GLU A 270 4.90 -20.58 -17.65
N ALA A 271 3.84 -19.90 -17.19
CA ALA A 271 2.60 -20.52 -16.73
C ALA A 271 1.86 -21.28 -17.83
N VAL A 272 1.32 -22.46 -17.51
CA VAL A 272 0.52 -23.29 -18.42
C VAL A 272 -0.97 -23.39 -18.05
N GLY A 273 -1.38 -22.87 -16.89
CA GLY A 273 -2.78 -22.76 -16.49
C GLY A 273 -3.55 -21.70 -17.29
N ASP A 274 -4.88 -21.81 -17.29
CA ASP A 274 -5.77 -20.86 -17.94
C ASP A 274 -5.75 -19.48 -17.24
N VAL A 275 -5.55 -19.49 -15.92
CA VAL A 275 -5.43 -18.32 -15.05
C VAL A 275 -4.06 -18.33 -14.37
N VAL A 276 -3.44 -17.15 -14.29
CA VAL A 276 -2.23 -16.92 -13.49
C VAL A 276 -2.64 -16.24 -12.19
N ILE A 277 -2.21 -16.80 -11.07
CA ILE A 277 -2.43 -16.21 -9.74
C ILE A 277 -1.08 -15.78 -9.19
N PHE A 278 -0.97 -14.53 -8.76
CA PHE A 278 0.22 -14.03 -8.07
C PHE A 278 -0.02 -14.05 -6.57
N LEU A 279 0.97 -14.57 -5.84
CA LEU A 279 1.04 -14.47 -4.39
C LEU A 279 2.45 -14.00 -4.01
N ASP A 280 2.54 -13.20 -2.96
CA ASP A 280 3.83 -12.90 -2.34
C ASP A 280 4.33 -14.12 -1.55
N ALA A 281 5.64 -14.20 -1.35
CA ALA A 281 6.32 -15.37 -0.81
C ALA A 281 6.13 -15.59 0.71
N HIS A 282 5.30 -14.79 1.36
CA HIS A 282 5.00 -14.82 2.78
C HIS A 282 3.49 -14.68 3.00
N CYS A 283 2.73 -15.58 2.35
CA CYS A 283 1.28 -15.63 2.41
C CYS A 283 0.77 -16.98 2.96
N GLU A 284 -0.46 -17.00 3.47
CA GLU A 284 -1.21 -18.22 3.76
C GLU A 284 -2.63 -18.09 3.22
N VAL A 285 -2.97 -18.90 2.21
CA VAL A 285 -4.32 -18.86 1.60
C VAL A 285 -5.35 -19.47 2.55
N ASN A 286 -6.54 -18.88 2.63
CA ASN A 286 -7.61 -19.38 3.50
C ASN A 286 -8.40 -20.54 2.86
N VAL A 287 -9.31 -21.14 3.62
CA VAL A 287 -10.16 -22.21 3.11
C VAL A 287 -11.09 -21.72 2.02
N ASN A 288 -11.27 -22.58 1.00
CA ASN A 288 -12.10 -22.30 -0.16
C ASN A 288 -11.77 -20.95 -0.84
N TRP A 289 -10.51 -20.52 -0.80
CA TRP A 289 -10.10 -19.24 -1.39
C TRP A 289 -10.17 -19.24 -2.92
N LEU A 290 -9.98 -20.40 -3.56
CA LEU A 290 -9.73 -20.49 -5.00
C LEU A 290 -11.02 -20.45 -5.85
N PRO A 291 -12.05 -21.26 -5.60
CA PRO A 291 -13.30 -21.22 -6.39
C PRO A 291 -13.96 -19.83 -6.51
N PRO A 292 -14.17 -19.06 -5.42
CA PRO A 292 -14.73 -17.71 -5.52
C PRO A 292 -13.86 -16.76 -6.34
N LEU A 293 -12.53 -16.95 -6.34
CA LEU A 293 -11.61 -16.12 -7.12
C LEU A 293 -11.72 -16.43 -8.62
N LEU A 294 -12.02 -17.67 -9.00
CA LEU A 294 -12.05 -18.10 -10.40
C LEU A 294 -13.40 -17.91 -11.09
N ALA A 295 -14.51 -17.99 -10.36
CA ALA A 295 -15.85 -17.88 -10.95
C ALA A 295 -16.06 -16.56 -11.74
N PRO A 296 -15.64 -15.38 -11.26
CA PRO A 296 -15.79 -14.16 -12.06
C PRO A 296 -14.93 -14.15 -13.34
N ILE A 297 -13.74 -14.78 -13.30
CA ILE A 297 -12.86 -14.88 -14.48
C ILE A 297 -13.42 -15.87 -15.50
N ARG A 298 -14.04 -16.96 -15.03
CA ARG A 298 -14.75 -17.92 -15.87
C ARG A 298 -15.87 -17.21 -16.65
N GLN A 299 -16.70 -16.44 -15.96
CA GLN A 299 -17.80 -15.69 -16.57
C GLN A 299 -17.30 -14.60 -17.52
N ASN A 300 -16.25 -13.88 -17.14
CA ASN A 300 -15.65 -12.86 -17.99
C ASN A 300 -14.13 -12.89 -17.92
N ARG A 301 -13.52 -13.40 -19.00
CA ARG A 301 -12.06 -13.55 -19.14
C ARG A 301 -11.28 -12.24 -18.94
N LYS A 302 -11.91 -11.08 -19.15
CA LYS A 302 -11.29 -9.76 -18.99
C LYS A 302 -11.37 -9.20 -17.57
N VAL A 303 -11.90 -9.97 -16.62
CA VAL A 303 -11.88 -9.64 -15.20
C VAL A 303 -10.58 -10.12 -14.55
N MET A 304 -9.99 -9.24 -13.75
CA MET A 304 -8.98 -9.60 -12.75
C MET A 304 -9.67 -9.64 -11.38
N THR A 305 -9.39 -10.66 -10.59
CA THR A 305 -9.95 -10.80 -9.25
C THR A 305 -8.87 -10.67 -8.19
N VAL A 306 -9.23 -10.08 -7.05
CA VAL A 306 -8.34 -9.81 -5.93
C VAL A 306 -8.97 -10.41 -4.67
N PRO A 307 -8.26 -11.26 -3.91
CA PRO A 307 -8.76 -11.73 -2.62
C PRO A 307 -8.75 -10.60 -1.60
N ILE A 308 -9.55 -10.73 -0.54
CA ILE A 308 -9.36 -9.93 0.67
C ILE A 308 -8.02 -10.33 1.29
N ILE A 309 -7.19 -9.33 1.55
CA ILE A 309 -5.88 -9.53 2.16
C ILE A 309 -6.02 -9.40 3.68
N ASP A 310 -5.80 -10.50 4.38
CA ASP A 310 -5.75 -10.55 5.83
C ASP A 310 -4.32 -10.32 6.34
N GLY A 311 -4.17 -10.05 7.64
CA GLY A 311 -2.88 -9.79 8.25
C GLY A 311 -2.33 -11.00 8.98
N ILE A 312 -1.06 -11.31 8.73
CA ILE A 312 -0.26 -12.16 9.59
C ILE A 312 0.71 -11.25 10.35
N ASP A 313 0.67 -11.30 11.67
CA ASP A 313 1.50 -10.43 12.50
C ASP A 313 2.99 -10.76 12.33
N LYS A 314 3.81 -9.73 12.15
CA LYS A 314 5.24 -9.87 11.92
C LYS A 314 6.03 -10.36 13.12
N ASP A 315 5.54 -10.17 14.34
CA ASP A 315 6.25 -10.51 15.56
C ASP A 315 5.87 -11.91 16.06
N ASP A 316 4.56 -12.22 16.13
CA ASP A 316 4.03 -13.44 16.75
C ASP A 316 3.32 -14.40 15.79
N TRP A 317 3.21 -14.05 14.51
CA TRP A 317 2.60 -14.87 13.45
C TRP A 317 1.11 -15.19 13.63
N SER A 318 0.40 -14.44 14.48
CA SER A 318 -1.06 -14.53 14.58
C SER A 318 -1.75 -14.10 13.28
N TYR A 319 -2.85 -14.78 12.92
CA TYR A 319 -3.66 -14.47 11.75
C TYR A 319 -4.86 -13.63 12.15
N ARG A 320 -5.08 -12.49 11.49
CA ARG A 320 -6.17 -11.54 11.82
C ARG A 320 -6.78 -10.90 10.58
N ILE A 321 -8.05 -10.53 10.69
CA ILE A 321 -8.66 -9.60 9.72
C ILE A 321 -8.00 -8.22 9.84
N VAL A 322 -7.81 -7.56 8.72
CA VAL A 322 -7.25 -6.19 8.67
C VAL A 322 -8.36 -5.15 8.84
N TYR A 323 -9.56 -5.45 8.35
CA TYR A 323 -10.72 -4.58 8.46
C TYR A 323 -11.46 -4.78 9.78
N LYS A 324 -12.35 -3.82 10.09
CA LYS A 324 -13.14 -3.80 11.33
C LYS A 324 -13.96 -5.09 11.54
N SER A 325 -14.46 -5.69 10.47
CA SER A 325 -15.17 -6.96 10.48
C SER A 325 -15.12 -7.60 9.09
N ALA A 326 -15.43 -8.89 9.00
CA ALA A 326 -15.59 -9.58 7.73
C ALA A 326 -16.68 -8.96 6.82
N ASP A 327 -17.67 -8.26 7.41
CA ASP A 327 -18.73 -7.58 6.67
C ASP A 327 -18.32 -6.21 6.11
N SER A 328 -17.19 -5.66 6.56
CA SER A 328 -16.72 -4.32 6.21
C SER A 328 -15.86 -4.37 4.96
N HIS A 329 -16.37 -3.81 3.86
CA HIS A 329 -15.71 -3.83 2.55
C HIS A 329 -15.08 -2.51 2.19
N TYR A 330 -13.82 -2.57 1.77
CA TYR A 330 -13.05 -1.45 1.28
C TYR A 330 -12.58 -1.72 -0.15
N ARG A 331 -12.56 -0.68 -0.98
CA ARG A 331 -12.01 -0.74 -2.35
C ARG A 331 -10.74 0.08 -2.43
N GLY A 332 -9.79 -0.40 -3.22
CA GLY A 332 -8.51 0.26 -3.46
C GLY A 332 -8.68 1.51 -4.30
N ILE A 333 -8.25 2.65 -3.77
CA ILE A 333 -8.20 3.96 -4.41
C ILE A 333 -6.75 4.50 -4.35
N PHE A 334 -6.55 5.75 -4.76
CA PHE A 334 -5.26 6.42 -4.70
C PHE A 334 -5.43 7.89 -4.39
N GLU A 335 -4.37 8.53 -3.90
CA GLU A 335 -4.23 9.99 -3.91
C GLU A 335 -3.32 10.44 -5.07
N TRP A 336 -3.24 11.75 -5.33
CA TRP A 336 -2.64 12.27 -6.57
C TRP A 336 -1.13 12.07 -6.69
N GLY A 337 -0.46 11.56 -5.66
CA GLY A 337 0.95 11.15 -5.66
C GLY A 337 1.11 9.66 -5.95
N LEU A 338 0.01 8.98 -6.29
CA LEU A 338 -0.07 7.54 -6.51
C LEU A 338 0.40 6.73 -5.28
N LEU A 339 0.05 7.18 -4.08
CA LEU A 339 0.06 6.33 -2.89
C LEU A 339 -1.22 5.53 -2.79
N TYR A 340 -1.10 4.25 -2.42
CA TYR A 340 -2.27 3.37 -2.33
C TYR A 340 -3.12 3.80 -1.16
N LYS A 341 -4.43 3.88 -1.35
CA LYS A 341 -5.38 4.25 -0.31
C LYS A 341 -6.58 3.33 -0.38
N GLU A 342 -7.36 3.27 0.69
CA GLU A 342 -8.60 2.52 0.72
C GLU A 342 -9.73 3.39 1.22
N THR A 343 -10.91 3.13 0.67
CA THR A 343 -12.15 3.76 1.13
C THR A 343 -13.25 2.72 1.19
N GLU A 344 -14.23 2.96 2.05
CA GLU A 344 -15.41 2.10 2.15
C GLU A 344 -16.10 2.03 0.79
N ILE A 345 -16.65 0.86 0.49
CA ILE A 345 -17.43 0.64 -0.72
C ILE A 345 -18.56 1.68 -0.86
N SER A 346 -18.73 2.22 -2.06
CA SER A 346 -19.74 3.24 -2.32
C SER A 346 -21.16 2.68 -2.20
N LYS A 347 -22.15 3.56 -1.98
CA LYS A 347 -23.56 3.19 -2.02
C LYS A 347 -23.99 2.58 -3.36
N GLN A 348 -23.37 3.03 -4.45
CA GLN A 348 -23.65 2.53 -5.80
C GLN A 348 -23.21 1.06 -5.93
N GLU A 349 -22.00 0.72 -5.47
CA GLU A 349 -21.52 -0.67 -5.50
C GLU A 349 -22.25 -1.56 -4.49
N LEU A 350 -22.66 -1.02 -3.34
CA LEU A 350 -23.52 -1.75 -2.39
C LEU A 350 -24.88 -2.12 -3.01
N ALA A 351 -25.51 -1.19 -3.74
CA ALA A 351 -26.82 -1.42 -4.36
C ALA A 351 -26.79 -2.45 -5.51
N ARG A 352 -25.62 -2.67 -6.13
CA ARG A 352 -25.42 -3.66 -7.20
C ARG A 352 -25.44 -5.11 -6.68
N ARG A 353 -25.18 -5.30 -5.38
CA ARG A 353 -25.01 -6.61 -4.76
C ARG A 353 -26.26 -7.02 -4.00
N LYS A 354 -26.71 -8.25 -4.23
CA LYS A 354 -27.81 -8.87 -3.50
C LYS A 354 -27.33 -9.43 -2.16
N HIS A 355 -26.11 -9.94 -2.11
CA HIS A 355 -25.49 -10.53 -0.93
C HIS A 355 -24.20 -9.79 -0.58
N ASN A 356 -23.88 -9.64 0.71
CA ASN A 356 -22.72 -8.86 1.11
C ASN A 356 -21.41 -9.56 0.69
N SER A 357 -21.45 -10.89 0.56
CA SER A 357 -20.35 -11.72 0.11
C SER A 357 -20.04 -11.70 -1.39
N GLU A 358 -20.85 -11.01 -2.22
CA GLU A 358 -20.62 -10.94 -3.66
C GLU A 358 -19.41 -10.04 -4.01
N PRO A 359 -18.66 -10.37 -5.09
CA PRO A 359 -17.57 -9.54 -5.57
C PRO A 359 -17.99 -8.10 -5.90
N PHE A 360 -17.10 -7.13 -5.68
CA PHE A 360 -17.36 -5.72 -5.93
C PHE A 360 -16.23 -5.04 -6.72
N ARG A 361 -16.55 -3.98 -7.47
CA ARG A 361 -15.60 -3.34 -8.38
C ARG A 361 -14.60 -2.47 -7.60
N SER A 362 -13.32 -2.59 -7.92
CA SER A 362 -12.26 -1.75 -7.34
C SER A 362 -11.50 -0.94 -8.41
N PRO A 363 -11.26 0.37 -8.24
CA PRO A 363 -10.53 1.19 -9.21
C PRO A 363 -9.07 0.76 -9.35
N THR A 364 -8.45 0.36 -8.25
CA THR A 364 -7.10 -0.19 -8.21
C THR A 364 -7.03 -1.38 -7.24
N HIS A 365 -5.85 -1.97 -7.10
CA HIS A 365 -5.54 -3.05 -6.17
C HIS A 365 -4.19 -2.80 -5.48
N ALA A 366 -3.91 -3.53 -4.41
CA ALA A 366 -2.65 -3.41 -3.68
C ALA A 366 -1.42 -3.93 -4.47
N GLY A 367 -1.63 -4.69 -5.56
CA GLY A 367 -0.54 -5.19 -6.43
C GLY A 367 0.02 -6.56 -6.04
N GLY A 368 -0.02 -6.95 -4.77
CA GLY A 368 0.59 -8.18 -4.24
C GLY A 368 -0.07 -9.48 -4.73
N LEU A 369 -1.39 -9.55 -4.54
CA LEU A 369 -2.15 -10.79 -4.67
C LEU A 369 -3.33 -10.58 -5.63
N PHE A 370 -3.38 -11.34 -6.73
CA PHE A 370 -4.49 -11.29 -7.69
C PHE A 370 -4.49 -12.49 -8.63
N ALA A 371 -5.62 -12.75 -9.28
CA ALA A 371 -5.78 -13.73 -10.34
C ALA A 371 -6.23 -13.05 -11.64
N ILE A 372 -5.63 -13.45 -12.76
CA ILE A 372 -5.95 -12.92 -14.09
C ILE A 372 -5.87 -14.04 -15.12
N ASN A 373 -6.78 -14.04 -16.10
CA ASN A 373 -6.66 -14.97 -17.22
C ASN A 373 -5.33 -14.78 -17.95
N LYS A 374 -4.59 -15.88 -18.20
CA LYS A 374 -3.25 -15.83 -18.79
C LYS A 374 -3.25 -15.12 -20.14
N LYS A 375 -4.17 -15.52 -21.04
CA LYS A 375 -4.30 -14.92 -22.38
C LYS A 375 -4.67 -13.44 -22.29
N TRP A 376 -5.48 -13.05 -21.30
CA TRP A 376 -5.84 -11.65 -21.13
C TRP A 376 -4.63 -10.84 -20.66
N PHE A 377 -3.85 -11.37 -19.73
CA PHE A 377 -2.63 -10.71 -19.29
C PHE A 377 -1.60 -10.56 -20.42
N GLU A 378 -1.51 -11.56 -21.32
CA GLU A 378 -0.70 -11.49 -22.54
C GLU A 378 -1.21 -10.45 -23.55
N GLU A 379 -2.53 -10.40 -23.80
CA GLU A 379 -3.17 -9.38 -24.65
C GLU A 379 -2.94 -7.95 -24.13
N LEU A 380 -2.83 -7.80 -22.80
CA LEU A 380 -2.46 -6.58 -22.11
C LEU A 380 -0.95 -6.28 -22.13
N GLY A 381 -0.14 -7.11 -22.79
CA GLY A 381 1.31 -6.96 -22.87
C GLY A 381 2.04 -7.21 -21.54
N TYR A 382 1.42 -7.96 -20.61
CA TYR A 382 1.90 -8.18 -19.25
C TYR A 382 2.08 -6.86 -18.47
N TYR A 383 2.94 -6.80 -17.45
CA TYR A 383 3.42 -5.51 -16.93
C TYR A 383 4.36 -4.84 -17.92
N ASP A 384 4.37 -3.50 -17.97
CA ASP A 384 5.36 -2.73 -18.72
C ASP A 384 6.80 -3.17 -18.35
N PRO A 385 7.59 -3.72 -19.29
CA PRO A 385 8.94 -4.21 -19.02
C PRO A 385 9.93 -3.10 -18.63
N GLY A 386 9.58 -1.83 -18.88
CA GLY A 386 10.36 -0.68 -18.42
C GLY A 386 10.14 -0.32 -16.95
N LEU A 387 9.13 -0.88 -16.28
CA LEU A 387 9.00 -0.78 -14.83
C LEU A 387 10.08 -1.63 -14.16
N GLN A 388 10.74 -1.05 -13.16
CA GLN A 388 11.93 -1.60 -12.52
C GLN A 388 11.66 -1.90 -11.04
N ILE A 389 12.15 -3.04 -10.56
CA ILE A 389 12.07 -3.47 -9.14
C ILE A 389 10.65 -3.57 -8.60
N TRP A 390 10.08 -2.45 -8.19
CA TRP A 390 8.81 -2.36 -7.48
C TRP A 390 8.27 -0.91 -7.58
N GLY A 391 6.95 -0.77 -7.49
CA GLY A 391 6.26 0.50 -7.36
C GLY A 391 5.71 0.98 -8.69
N GLY A 392 4.42 1.30 -8.73
CA GLY A 392 3.73 1.80 -9.90
C GLY A 392 3.01 0.72 -10.71
N GLU A 393 3.41 -0.54 -10.57
CA GLU A 393 2.85 -1.66 -11.33
C GLU A 393 1.37 -1.88 -11.05
N GLN A 394 0.94 -1.67 -9.81
CA GLN A 394 -0.45 -1.83 -9.41
C GLN A 394 -1.35 -0.81 -10.10
N TYR A 395 -0.87 0.43 -10.30
CA TYR A 395 -1.61 1.46 -11.03
C TYR A 395 -1.54 1.22 -12.53
N GLU A 396 -0.37 0.86 -13.06
CA GLU A 396 -0.17 0.54 -14.46
C GLU A 396 -1.17 -0.54 -14.93
N LEU A 397 -1.23 -1.66 -14.21
CA LEU A 397 -2.12 -2.76 -14.53
C LEU A 397 -3.59 -2.39 -14.29
N SER A 398 -3.89 -1.66 -13.21
CA SER A 398 -5.28 -1.26 -12.93
C SER A 398 -5.84 -0.33 -13.99
N PHE A 399 -5.08 0.69 -14.37
CA PHE A 399 -5.44 1.65 -15.40
C PHE A 399 -5.58 0.95 -16.75
N LYS A 400 -4.65 0.06 -17.07
CA LYS A 400 -4.70 -0.76 -18.28
C LYS A 400 -5.95 -1.63 -18.35
N ILE A 401 -6.24 -2.41 -17.31
CA ILE A 401 -7.41 -3.30 -17.29
C ILE A 401 -8.70 -2.50 -17.50
N TRP A 402 -8.93 -1.45 -16.71
CA TRP A 402 -10.17 -0.68 -16.80
C TRP A 402 -10.30 0.09 -18.11
N GLN A 403 -9.25 0.80 -18.53
CA GLN A 403 -9.31 1.61 -19.75
C GLN A 403 -9.42 0.72 -21.00
N CYS A 404 -8.85 -0.48 -21.01
CA CYS A 404 -8.86 -1.37 -22.17
C CYS A 404 -10.02 -2.41 -22.15
N GLY A 405 -11.08 -2.14 -21.37
CA GLY A 405 -12.35 -2.87 -21.43
C GLY A 405 -12.44 -4.12 -20.56
N GLY A 406 -11.56 -4.27 -19.57
CA GLY A 406 -11.67 -5.25 -18.49
C GLY A 406 -12.23 -4.63 -17.21
N GLY A 407 -12.15 -5.38 -16.11
CA GLY A 407 -12.55 -4.90 -14.79
C GLY A 407 -11.82 -5.61 -13.67
N ILE A 408 -11.83 -5.00 -12.49
CA ILE A 408 -11.15 -5.51 -11.30
C ILE A 408 -12.19 -5.72 -10.21
N LEU A 409 -12.28 -6.95 -9.70
CA LEU A 409 -13.21 -7.32 -8.65
C LEU A 409 -12.48 -7.78 -7.40
N PHE A 410 -12.79 -7.18 -6.27
CA PHE A 410 -12.42 -7.71 -4.97
C PHE A 410 -13.44 -8.78 -4.60
N VAL A 411 -12.98 -9.92 -4.08
CA VAL A 411 -13.79 -11.13 -3.87
C VAL A 411 -13.89 -11.45 -2.39
N PRO A 412 -14.97 -11.05 -1.69
CA PRO A 412 -15.08 -11.20 -0.24
C PRO A 412 -15.00 -12.63 0.30
N CYS A 413 -15.30 -13.65 -0.51
CA CYS A 413 -15.17 -15.05 -0.07
C CYS A 413 -13.79 -15.66 -0.33
N SER A 414 -12.89 -14.93 -0.96
CA SER A 414 -11.50 -15.35 -1.17
C SER A 414 -10.61 -14.55 -0.24
N HIS A 415 -9.95 -15.24 0.70
CA HIS A 415 -9.09 -14.60 1.70
C HIS A 415 -7.68 -15.17 1.63
N VAL A 416 -6.68 -14.29 1.77
CA VAL A 416 -5.27 -14.67 1.85
C VAL A 416 -4.58 -13.82 2.91
N GLY A 417 -3.98 -14.46 3.91
CA GLY A 417 -3.16 -13.77 4.91
C GLY A 417 -1.81 -13.41 4.34
N HIS A 418 -1.33 -12.20 4.64
CA HIS A 418 -0.05 -11.66 4.21
C HIS A 418 0.74 -11.13 5.43
N VAL A 419 2.05 -11.41 5.49
CA VAL A 419 2.91 -10.90 6.56
C VAL A 419 3.33 -9.45 6.27
N TYR A 420 2.88 -8.49 7.10
CA TYR A 420 3.26 -7.09 6.95
C TYR A 420 4.62 -6.80 7.59
N ARG A 421 5.64 -6.54 6.78
CA ARG A 421 7.02 -6.35 7.25
C ARG A 421 7.19 -5.03 8.02
N SER A 422 8.13 -5.00 8.98
CA SER A 422 8.56 -3.75 9.64
C SER A 422 9.45 -2.87 8.77
N HIS A 423 10.16 -3.46 7.82
CA HIS A 423 10.99 -2.77 6.82
C HIS A 423 11.27 -3.73 5.67
N MET A 424 11.76 -3.19 4.55
CA MET A 424 12.26 -4.01 3.45
C MET A 424 13.71 -4.43 3.72
N PRO A 425 14.03 -5.74 3.74
CA PRO A 425 15.39 -6.20 4.04
C PRO A 425 16.32 -6.30 2.82
N TYR A 426 15.87 -5.85 1.64
CA TYR A 426 16.60 -6.04 0.38
C TYR A 426 17.01 -4.71 -0.26
N ARG A 427 18.20 -4.68 -0.88
CA ARG A 427 18.72 -3.51 -1.62
C ARG A 427 18.23 -3.51 -3.07
N PHE A 428 18.38 -2.38 -3.77
CA PHE A 428 17.99 -2.25 -5.19
C PHE A 428 19.02 -2.84 -6.18
N GLY A 429 20.05 -3.54 -5.69
CA GLY A 429 21.07 -4.19 -6.51
C GLY A 429 21.81 -3.18 -7.41
N LYS A 430 21.91 -3.45 -8.71
CA LYS A 430 22.53 -2.54 -9.70
C LYS A 430 21.79 -1.19 -9.86
N LEU A 431 20.57 -1.09 -9.35
CA LEU A 431 19.75 0.12 -9.38
C LEU A 431 19.81 0.92 -8.07
N THR A 432 20.67 0.50 -7.14
CA THR A 432 20.95 1.25 -5.92
C THR A 432 21.40 2.67 -6.26
N GLY A 433 20.82 3.67 -5.60
CA GLY A 433 21.10 5.08 -5.85
C GLY A 433 20.50 5.65 -7.14
N LYS A 434 19.64 4.93 -7.89
CA LYS A 434 18.89 5.47 -9.04
C LYS A 434 17.45 5.79 -8.65
N PRO A 435 16.75 6.77 -9.26
CA PRO A 435 15.36 7.14 -8.96
C PRO A 435 14.32 6.13 -9.53
N VAL A 436 14.39 4.87 -9.11
CA VAL A 436 13.58 3.74 -9.63
C VAL A 436 12.07 3.99 -9.51
N ILE A 437 11.56 4.21 -8.30
CA ILE A 437 10.10 4.33 -8.05
C ILE A 437 9.54 5.55 -8.77
N SER A 438 10.22 6.70 -8.72
CA SER A 438 9.76 7.91 -9.41
C SER A 438 9.80 7.76 -10.94
N THR A 439 10.79 7.04 -11.49
CA THR A 439 10.82 6.69 -12.91
C THR A 439 9.62 5.81 -13.28
N ASN A 440 9.30 4.79 -12.49
CA ASN A 440 8.12 3.95 -12.71
C ASN A 440 6.83 4.76 -12.69
N MET A 441 6.64 5.64 -11.71
CA MET A 441 5.46 6.52 -11.65
C MET A 441 5.38 7.44 -12.87
N LEU A 442 6.51 8.00 -13.33
CA LEU A 442 6.54 8.80 -14.56
C LEU A 442 6.12 8.00 -15.80
N ARG A 443 6.49 6.72 -15.89
CA ARG A 443 6.02 5.83 -16.96
C ARG A 443 4.51 5.62 -16.89
N VAL A 444 3.97 5.38 -15.69
CA VAL A 444 2.54 5.19 -15.44
C VAL A 444 1.76 6.44 -15.86
N ILE A 445 2.09 7.61 -15.29
CA ILE A 445 1.29 8.83 -15.50
C ILE A 445 1.31 9.26 -16.97
N LYS A 446 2.48 9.16 -17.63
CA LYS A 446 2.63 9.57 -19.03
C LYS A 446 1.92 8.64 -20.01
N THR A 447 1.81 7.37 -19.66
CA THR A 447 1.14 6.38 -20.51
C THR A 447 -0.36 6.41 -20.32
N TRP A 448 -0.83 6.55 -19.08
CA TRP A 448 -2.21 6.19 -18.70
C TRP A 448 -3.07 7.31 -18.12
N MET A 449 -2.51 8.45 -17.70
CA MET A 449 -3.27 9.49 -16.98
C MET A 449 -3.72 10.69 -17.81
N ASP A 450 -3.35 10.77 -19.09
CA ASP A 450 -3.75 11.87 -19.99
C ASP A 450 -3.53 13.27 -19.36
N GLU A 451 -4.50 14.17 -19.42
CA GLU A 451 -4.44 15.50 -18.83
C GLU A 451 -4.38 15.51 -17.29
N TYR A 452 -4.57 14.37 -16.63
CA TYR A 452 -4.49 14.24 -15.17
C TYR A 452 -3.05 14.07 -14.66
N GLU A 453 -2.05 13.81 -15.52
CA GLU A 453 -0.64 13.76 -15.10
C GLU A 453 -0.20 15.06 -14.39
N LYS A 454 -0.84 16.19 -14.72
CA LYS A 454 -0.56 17.48 -14.07
C LYS A 454 -0.81 17.46 -12.56
N TYR A 455 -1.77 16.67 -12.08
CA TYR A 455 -2.07 16.58 -10.65
C TYR A 455 -1.00 15.80 -9.89
N TYR A 456 -0.37 14.82 -10.55
CA TYR A 456 0.84 14.20 -10.03
C TYR A 456 1.99 15.21 -9.94
N TYR A 457 2.18 16.07 -10.95
CA TYR A 457 3.21 17.12 -10.88
C TYR A 457 2.90 18.25 -9.87
N ILE A 458 1.65 18.44 -9.47
CA ILE A 458 1.29 19.31 -8.33
C ILE A 458 1.64 18.61 -7.02
N ARG A 459 1.40 17.30 -6.95
CA ARG A 459 1.64 16.48 -5.77
C ARG A 459 3.13 16.20 -5.51
N GLU A 460 3.89 15.96 -6.57
CA GLU A 460 5.31 15.66 -6.63
C GLU A 460 6.03 16.59 -7.63
N PRO A 461 6.20 17.89 -7.32
CA PRO A 461 6.74 18.87 -8.28
C PRO A 461 8.17 18.59 -8.74
N GLN A 462 8.97 17.92 -7.89
CA GLN A 462 10.31 17.43 -8.22
C GLN A 462 10.32 16.50 -9.45
N ALA A 463 9.23 15.78 -9.71
CA ALA A 463 9.13 14.84 -10.82
C ALA A 463 9.09 15.53 -12.21
N LYS A 464 8.88 16.85 -12.28
CA LYS A 464 8.84 17.61 -13.55
C LYS A 464 10.14 17.53 -14.35
N ARG A 465 11.28 17.30 -13.68
CA ARG A 465 12.60 17.12 -14.34
C ARG A 465 13.00 15.65 -14.49
N GLY A 466 12.19 14.72 -13.99
CA GLY A 466 12.46 13.30 -14.16
C GLY A 466 12.15 12.83 -15.59
N SER A 467 12.73 11.69 -15.95
CA SER A 467 12.49 11.03 -17.24
C SER A 467 11.75 9.70 -17.02
N ALA A 468 10.77 9.42 -17.87
CA ALA A 468 10.12 8.10 -17.92
C ALA A 468 10.93 7.07 -18.75
N GLY A 469 12.01 7.49 -19.41
CA GLY A 469 12.65 6.70 -20.45
C GLY A 469 11.75 6.54 -21.68
N ASP A 470 12.02 5.53 -22.51
CA ASP A 470 11.20 5.22 -23.68
C ASP A 470 9.89 4.52 -23.29
N ILE A 471 8.77 5.12 -23.67
CA ILE A 471 7.40 4.61 -23.46
C ILE A 471 6.67 4.37 -24.78
N SER A 472 7.36 4.42 -25.93
CA SER A 472 6.73 4.34 -27.25
C SER A 472 5.93 3.06 -27.45
N SER A 473 6.44 1.92 -26.97
CA SER A 473 5.74 0.62 -27.03
C SER A 473 4.47 0.60 -26.17
N GLN A 474 4.48 1.24 -25.00
CA GLN A 474 3.32 1.32 -24.12
C GLN A 474 2.23 2.23 -24.68
N LEU A 475 2.61 3.35 -25.29
CA LEU A 475 1.67 4.25 -25.98
C LEU A 475 1.04 3.58 -27.20
N GLU A 476 1.81 2.84 -28.00
CA GLU A 476 1.29 2.09 -29.15
C GLU A 476 0.38 0.93 -28.69
N LEU A 477 0.74 0.23 -27.61
CA LEU A 477 -0.12 -0.80 -27.01
C LEU A 477 -1.48 -0.20 -26.60
N ARG A 478 -1.48 0.90 -25.84
CA ARG A 478 -2.71 1.59 -25.42
C ARG A 478 -3.58 2.00 -26.62
N LYS A 479 -2.96 2.49 -27.69
CA LYS A 479 -3.65 2.86 -28.94
C LYS A 479 -4.24 1.66 -29.66
N SER A 480 -3.45 0.60 -29.84
CA SER A 480 -3.87 -0.63 -30.55
C SER A 480 -5.02 -1.38 -29.86
N LEU A 481 -5.07 -1.32 -28.53
CA LEU A 481 -6.16 -1.87 -27.72
C LEU A 481 -7.41 -0.97 -27.68
N ASN A 482 -7.36 0.22 -28.32
CA ASN A 482 -8.43 1.22 -28.32
C ASN A 482 -8.92 1.56 -26.90
N CYS A 483 -7.97 1.75 -25.98
CA CYS A 483 -8.29 2.00 -24.58
C CYS A 483 -8.96 3.37 -24.39
N ARG A 484 -9.89 3.44 -23.44
CA ARG A 484 -10.61 4.65 -23.04
C ARG A 484 -9.67 5.65 -22.36
N SER A 485 -10.09 6.91 -22.26
CA SER A 485 -9.32 7.95 -21.59
C SER A 485 -9.31 7.79 -20.07
N PHE A 486 -8.33 8.42 -19.41
CA PHE A 486 -8.27 8.50 -17.96
C PHE A 486 -9.45 9.30 -17.39
N LYS A 487 -9.94 10.31 -18.12
CA LYS A 487 -11.18 11.01 -17.76
C LYS A 487 -12.35 10.04 -17.65
N TRP A 488 -12.52 9.14 -18.62
CA TRP A 488 -13.56 8.11 -18.56
C TRP A 488 -13.37 7.21 -17.32
N TYR A 489 -12.14 6.79 -17.04
CA TYR A 489 -11.82 5.99 -15.85
C TYR A 489 -12.22 6.71 -14.55
N MET A 490 -11.86 7.99 -14.40
CA MET A 490 -12.22 8.79 -13.23
C MET A 490 -13.73 9.02 -13.09
N GLU A 491 -14.46 9.14 -14.20
CA GLU A 491 -15.90 9.40 -14.17
C GLU A 491 -16.76 8.16 -13.96
N ASN A 492 -16.29 6.98 -14.36
CA ASN A 492 -17.07 5.74 -14.42
C ASN A 492 -16.58 4.67 -13.42
N VAL A 493 -15.29 4.62 -13.13
CA VAL A 493 -14.70 3.58 -12.27
C VAL A 493 -14.26 4.17 -10.92
N ALA A 494 -13.50 5.25 -10.96
CA ALA A 494 -12.81 5.85 -9.81
C ALA A 494 -13.49 7.15 -9.31
N TYR A 495 -14.82 7.22 -9.41
CA TYR A 495 -15.61 8.42 -9.11
C TYR A 495 -15.50 8.89 -7.65
N ASP A 496 -15.26 7.97 -6.73
CA ASP A 496 -15.12 8.18 -5.29
C ASP A 496 -13.70 8.55 -4.84
N VAL A 497 -12.71 8.44 -5.73
CA VAL A 497 -11.38 9.05 -5.52
C VAL A 497 -11.54 10.54 -5.29
N LEU A 498 -12.34 11.23 -6.09
CA LEU A 498 -12.54 12.68 -5.98
C LEU A 498 -13.26 13.10 -4.69
N VAL A 499 -14.05 12.20 -4.10
CA VAL A 499 -14.73 12.46 -2.82
C VAL A 499 -13.72 12.43 -1.66
N SER A 500 -12.75 11.50 -1.72
CA SER A 500 -11.76 11.33 -0.65
C SER A 500 -10.52 12.22 -0.85
N TYR A 501 -10.10 12.38 -2.10
CA TYR A 501 -8.91 13.09 -2.54
C TYR A 501 -9.26 13.96 -3.75
N PRO A 502 -9.84 15.16 -3.52
CA PRO A 502 -10.19 16.08 -4.60
C PRO A 502 -8.95 16.51 -5.41
N LEU A 503 -9.18 17.00 -6.64
CA LEU A 503 -8.11 17.48 -7.50
C LEU A 503 -7.31 18.61 -6.79
N PRO A 504 -5.99 18.46 -6.62
CA PRO A 504 -5.21 19.44 -5.88
C PRO A 504 -5.13 20.75 -6.69
N PRO A 505 -5.34 21.91 -6.05
CA PRO A 505 -5.08 23.21 -6.64
C PRO A 505 -3.60 23.35 -6.99
N GLU A 506 -3.29 24.22 -7.95
CA GLU A 506 -1.89 24.54 -8.24
C GLU A 506 -1.14 25.03 -7.00
N ASN A 507 0.14 24.66 -6.91
CA ASN A 507 1.04 25.21 -5.90
C ASN A 507 1.20 26.71 -6.14
N HIS A 508 1.07 27.51 -5.08
CA HIS A 508 1.53 28.90 -5.09
C HIS A 508 3.05 28.91 -5.01
N VAL A 509 3.60 28.21 -4.00
CA VAL A 509 5.04 28.05 -3.79
C VAL A 509 5.33 26.63 -3.33
N TRP A 510 6.53 26.15 -3.62
CA TRP A 510 6.99 24.84 -3.19
C TRP A 510 8.53 24.76 -3.15
N GLY A 511 9.06 23.76 -2.46
CA GLY A 511 10.49 23.55 -2.27
C GLY A 511 10.89 23.75 -0.82
N GLU A 512 12.11 24.25 -0.61
CA GLU A 512 12.59 24.67 0.70
C GLU A 512 12.13 26.09 1.01
N ALA A 513 11.45 26.29 2.14
CA ALA A 513 11.13 27.60 2.67
C ALA A 513 12.23 28.05 3.66
N LYS A 514 13.17 28.88 3.19
CA LYS A 514 14.33 29.36 3.96
C LYS A 514 14.03 30.69 4.64
N ASN A 515 14.25 30.78 5.95
CA ASN A 515 14.13 32.01 6.70
C ASN A 515 15.33 32.96 6.44
N HIS A 516 15.06 34.27 6.38
CA HIS A 516 16.08 35.30 6.13
C HIS A 516 17.07 35.49 7.29
N ALA A 517 16.56 35.63 8.53
CA ALA A 517 17.39 35.93 9.69
C ALA A 517 18.33 34.77 10.07
N THR A 518 17.80 33.55 10.09
CA THR A 518 18.50 32.36 10.61
C THR A 518 19.13 31.49 9.52
N GLY A 519 18.68 31.65 8.27
CA GLY A 519 19.08 30.78 7.16
C GLY A 519 18.56 29.33 7.27
N LYS A 520 17.69 29.03 8.24
CA LYS A 520 17.06 27.72 8.44
C LYS A 520 15.86 27.50 7.52
N CYS A 521 15.54 26.25 7.23
CA CYS A 521 14.40 25.85 6.43
C CYS A 521 13.33 25.20 7.29
N ILE A 522 12.05 25.37 6.92
CA ILE A 522 10.94 24.62 7.52
C ILE A 522 11.20 23.11 7.33
N ASP A 523 11.08 22.35 8.41
CA ASP A 523 11.45 20.95 8.48
C ASP A 523 10.52 20.18 9.42
N THR A 524 9.97 19.05 8.95
CA THR A 524 9.17 18.13 9.76
C THR A 524 10.01 17.25 10.69
N MET A 525 11.34 17.29 10.55
CA MET A 525 12.36 16.55 11.30
C MET A 525 12.16 15.02 11.27
N GLY A 526 11.36 14.51 10.31
CA GLY A 526 11.00 13.09 10.24
C GLY A 526 10.25 12.60 11.47
N ARG A 527 9.59 13.50 12.22
CA ARG A 527 8.81 13.14 13.39
C ARG A 527 7.59 12.33 12.97
N ARG A 528 7.17 11.41 13.85
CA ARG A 528 5.90 10.68 13.66
C ARG A 528 4.74 11.66 13.60
N VAL A 529 3.72 11.33 12.83
CA VAL A 529 2.49 12.12 12.70
C VAL A 529 1.51 11.64 13.78
N PRO A 530 0.88 12.54 14.58
CA PRO A 530 1.04 13.99 14.58
C PRO A 530 2.40 14.45 15.14
N GLY A 531 3.03 15.43 14.48
CA GLY A 531 4.40 15.85 14.81
C GLY A 531 4.64 17.35 14.68
N ILE A 532 5.27 17.97 15.68
CA ILE A 532 5.58 19.40 15.67
C ILE A 532 6.58 19.71 14.55
N VAL A 533 6.26 20.70 13.70
CA VAL A 533 7.12 21.22 12.65
C VAL A 533 8.06 22.27 13.23
N GLY A 534 9.30 22.29 12.75
CA GLY A 534 10.34 23.20 13.20
C GLY A 534 11.10 23.81 12.04
N ALA A 535 12.22 24.44 12.35
CA ALA A 535 13.19 24.89 11.36
C ALA A 535 14.59 24.39 11.69
N THR A 536 15.29 23.85 10.70
CA THR A 536 16.65 23.30 10.81
C THR A 536 17.53 23.84 9.68
N SER A 537 18.82 23.53 9.65
CA SER A 537 19.70 23.96 8.56
C SER A 537 19.18 23.46 7.21
N CYS A 538 19.05 24.36 6.24
CA CYS A 538 18.66 24.00 4.88
C CYS A 538 19.70 23.04 4.28
N HIS A 539 19.28 21.87 3.81
CA HIS A 539 20.20 20.86 3.31
C HIS A 539 20.10 20.64 1.78
N GLY A 540 19.10 21.18 1.09
CA GLY A 540 18.97 21.10 -0.36
C GLY A 540 18.54 19.73 -0.89
N PHE A 541 18.08 18.84 -0.01
CA PHE A 541 17.74 17.45 -0.35
C PHE A 541 16.24 17.19 -0.45
N GLY A 542 15.40 18.20 -0.16
CA GLY A 542 13.96 18.01 -0.12
C GLY A 542 13.53 17.15 1.07
N MET A 543 12.83 16.04 0.81
CA MET A 543 12.30 15.14 1.85
C MET A 543 11.47 15.86 2.93
N ASN A 544 11.98 15.95 4.15
CA ASN A 544 11.32 16.59 5.29
C ASN A 544 11.26 18.12 5.15
N GLN A 545 12.11 18.70 4.29
CA GLN A 545 12.14 20.13 3.94
C GLN A 545 11.45 20.43 2.60
N LEU A 546 10.85 19.43 1.94
CA LEU A 546 10.08 19.64 0.71
C LEU A 546 8.63 20.02 1.06
N ILE A 547 8.38 21.32 1.18
CA ILE A 547 7.08 21.87 1.57
C ILE A 547 6.35 22.40 0.33
N ARG A 548 5.02 22.32 0.33
CA ARG A 548 4.15 22.85 -0.73
C ARG A 548 3.03 23.67 -0.11
N LEU A 549 2.85 24.89 -0.58
CA LEU A 549 1.69 25.72 -0.26
C LEU A 549 0.86 25.92 -1.53
N ASN A 550 -0.38 25.46 -1.52
CA ASN A 550 -1.27 25.61 -2.67
C ASN A 550 -2.01 26.97 -2.68
N LYS A 551 -2.57 27.34 -3.84
CA LYS A 551 -3.34 28.59 -4.02
C LYS A 551 -4.63 28.67 -3.18
N LYS A 552 -5.03 27.60 -2.51
CA LYS A 552 -6.17 27.53 -1.59
C LYS A 552 -5.74 27.48 -0.12
N GLY A 553 -4.46 27.68 0.16
CA GLY A 553 -3.91 27.85 1.49
C GLY A 553 -3.58 26.58 2.26
N GLN A 554 -3.58 25.42 1.62
CA GLN A 554 -3.15 24.17 2.23
C GLN A 554 -1.62 24.07 2.18
N LEU A 555 -1.00 23.97 3.36
CA LEU A 555 0.44 23.74 3.51
C LEU A 555 0.67 22.25 3.74
N THR A 556 1.57 21.62 2.97
CA THR A 556 1.74 20.16 2.96
C THR A 556 3.20 19.73 2.85
N GLN A 557 3.50 18.54 3.37
CA GLN A 557 4.75 17.80 3.16
C GLN A 557 4.38 16.36 2.85
N GLY A 558 4.77 15.83 1.69
CA GLY A 558 4.27 14.54 1.24
C GLY A 558 2.73 14.50 1.26
N GLU A 559 2.16 13.45 1.84
CA GLU A 559 0.70 13.28 2.00
C GLU A 559 0.12 14.00 3.23
N TRP A 560 0.98 14.61 4.04
CA TRP A 560 0.61 15.21 5.31
C TRP A 560 0.31 16.69 5.16
N CYS A 561 -0.64 17.16 5.97
CA CYS A 561 -1.01 18.57 6.06
C CYS A 561 -0.33 19.19 7.26
N ILE A 562 0.19 20.40 7.11
CA ILE A 562 0.75 21.20 8.20
C ILE A 562 -0.32 22.21 8.59
N THR A 563 -0.72 22.19 9.86
CA THR A 563 -1.80 23.03 10.40
C THR A 563 -1.34 23.78 11.66
N PRO A 564 -1.89 24.98 11.91
CA PRO A 564 -1.61 25.70 13.15
C PRO A 564 -2.38 25.10 14.33
N GLU A 565 -1.72 24.87 15.46
CA GLU A 565 -2.33 24.42 16.71
C GLU A 565 -1.65 25.15 17.88
N ASN A 566 -2.40 25.89 18.70
CA ASN A 566 -1.87 26.63 19.86
C ASN A 566 -0.58 27.43 19.56
N GLU A 567 -0.59 28.24 18.50
CA GLU A 567 0.54 29.07 18.03
C GLU A 567 1.78 28.31 17.53
N ILE A 568 1.73 26.98 17.42
CA ILE A 568 2.79 26.15 16.78
C ILE A 568 2.27 25.50 15.50
N LEU A 569 3.19 24.95 14.70
CA LEU A 569 2.85 24.15 13.52
C LEU A 569 2.95 22.67 13.82
N ILE A 570 1.95 21.90 13.38
CA ILE A 570 1.89 20.46 13.52
C ILE A 570 1.59 19.82 12.18
N THR A 571 2.34 18.79 11.82
CA THR A 571 2.05 17.88 10.73
C THR A 571 1.00 16.87 11.18
N ASN A 572 -0.08 16.76 10.42
CA ASN A 572 -1.25 15.91 10.68
C ASN A 572 -1.70 15.19 9.39
N HIS A 573 -2.58 14.19 9.55
CA HIS A 573 -3.34 13.66 8.42
C HIS A 573 -4.19 14.77 7.79
N CYS A 574 -4.11 14.91 6.46
CA CYS A 574 -5.01 15.81 5.75
C CYS A 574 -6.46 15.36 5.93
N VAL A 575 -7.36 16.32 6.14
CA VAL A 575 -8.81 16.05 6.23
C VAL A 575 -9.29 15.56 4.87
N LYS A 576 -9.77 14.31 4.81
CA LYS A 576 -10.31 13.71 3.59
C LYS A 576 -11.38 14.62 2.96
N GLY A 577 -11.36 14.74 1.64
CA GLY A 577 -12.28 15.59 0.88
C GLY A 577 -11.95 17.09 0.90
N THR A 578 -10.80 17.50 1.44
CA THR A 578 -10.40 18.92 1.49
C THR A 578 -9.05 19.16 0.81
N VAL A 579 -8.91 20.34 0.21
CA VAL A 579 -7.69 20.80 -0.47
C VAL A 579 -7.37 22.27 -0.15
N ASP A 580 -8.14 22.88 0.74
CA ASP A 580 -7.97 24.23 1.25
C ASP A 580 -7.29 24.21 2.63
N GLY A 581 -6.78 25.36 3.04
CA GLY A 581 -6.16 25.53 4.35
C GLY A 581 -6.04 26.98 4.75
N PRO A 582 -5.57 27.25 5.98
CA PRO A 582 -5.64 28.58 6.57
C PRO A 582 -4.47 29.51 6.16
N PHE A 583 -3.53 29.04 5.33
CA PHE A 583 -2.31 29.78 5.02
C PHE A 583 -2.43 30.62 3.75
N THR A 584 -1.70 31.72 3.69
CA THR A 584 -1.44 32.47 2.47
C THR A 584 0.02 32.91 2.47
N TYR A 585 0.68 32.94 1.32
CA TYR A 585 2.02 33.50 1.19
C TYR A 585 1.94 34.85 0.48
N ASP A 586 2.49 35.90 1.08
CA ASP A 586 2.61 37.20 0.41
C ASP A 586 4.02 37.36 -0.15
N GLU A 587 4.15 37.37 -1.48
CA GLU A 587 5.43 37.50 -2.17
C GLU A 587 6.11 38.86 -1.93
N LYS A 588 5.36 39.90 -1.57
CA LYS A 588 5.95 41.24 -1.34
C LYS A 588 6.63 41.34 0.01
N SER A 589 5.98 40.85 1.06
CA SER A 589 6.54 40.81 2.42
C SER A 589 7.38 39.56 2.67
N GLU A 590 7.29 38.55 1.80
CA GLU A 590 7.86 37.21 1.95
C GLU A 590 7.33 36.48 3.20
N GLN A 591 6.11 36.79 3.67
CA GLN A 591 5.53 36.24 4.89
C GLN A 591 4.55 35.09 4.61
N ILE A 592 4.60 34.05 5.44
CA ILE A 592 3.57 32.99 5.48
C ILE A 592 2.56 33.40 6.57
N ILE A 593 1.34 33.71 6.15
CA ILE A 593 0.30 34.33 6.97
C ILE A 593 -0.81 33.31 7.25
N THR A 594 -1.32 33.29 8.48
CA THR A 594 -2.52 32.52 8.88
C THR A 594 -3.33 33.33 9.89
N SER A 595 -4.62 33.54 9.63
CA SER A 595 -5.52 34.31 10.51
C SER A 595 -5.00 35.70 10.94
N GLY A 596 -4.26 36.40 10.06
CA GLY A 596 -3.64 37.70 10.35
C GLY A 596 -2.37 37.67 11.20
N LEU A 597 -1.85 36.46 11.49
CA LEU A 597 -0.58 36.20 12.16
C LEU A 597 0.43 35.62 11.16
N CYS A 598 1.71 35.71 11.48
CA CYS A 598 2.82 35.34 10.61
C CYS A 598 3.67 34.24 11.24
N LEU A 599 4.08 33.27 10.42
CA LEU A 599 5.00 32.23 10.81
C LEU A 599 6.37 32.84 11.12
N THR A 600 6.85 32.61 12.34
CA THR A 600 8.08 33.18 12.89
C THR A 600 9.00 32.04 13.32
N VAL A 601 10.28 32.14 12.98
CA VAL A 601 11.31 31.24 13.52
C VAL A 601 11.90 31.81 14.80
N ALA A 602 12.21 30.93 15.77
CA ALA A 602 12.85 31.36 17.00
C ALA A 602 14.17 32.12 16.75
N GLU A 603 14.39 33.20 17.49
CA GLU A 603 15.60 34.03 17.37
C GLU A 603 16.88 33.27 17.73
N SER A 604 16.80 32.35 18.69
CA SER A 604 17.94 31.53 19.08
C SER A 604 18.35 30.56 17.96
N MET A 605 19.61 30.65 17.55
CA MET A 605 20.20 29.74 16.58
C MET A 605 20.22 28.27 17.06
N SER A 606 20.15 27.99 18.36
CA SER A 606 20.03 26.62 18.89
C SER A 606 18.61 26.08 18.87
N SER A 607 17.59 26.94 18.73
CA SER A 607 16.19 26.53 18.74
C SER A 607 15.70 26.15 17.35
N SER A 608 14.95 25.05 17.23
CA SER A 608 14.23 24.67 16.02
C SER A 608 12.76 25.09 16.05
N LYS A 609 12.33 25.84 17.06
CA LYS A 609 10.91 26.18 17.26
C LYS A 609 10.42 27.14 16.17
N LEU A 610 9.22 26.85 15.67
CA LEU A 610 8.37 27.76 14.90
C LEU A 610 7.21 28.22 15.77
N SER A 611 6.84 29.50 15.65
CA SER A 611 5.70 30.13 16.31
C SER A 611 4.87 30.91 15.30
N ILE A 612 3.63 31.21 15.66
CA ILE A 612 2.72 32.06 14.88
C ILE A 612 2.49 33.33 15.69
N GLU A 613 3.00 34.46 15.21
CA GLU A 613 3.06 35.72 15.95
C GLU A 613 2.43 36.86 15.17
N LYS A 614 2.29 38.04 15.79
CA LYS A 614 1.78 39.22 15.09
C LYS A 614 2.68 39.57 13.90
N CYS A 615 2.09 39.77 12.73
CA CYS A 615 2.83 40.13 11.53
C CYS A 615 3.53 41.49 11.67
N ASP A 616 4.81 41.51 11.35
CA ASP A 616 5.66 42.69 11.20
C ASP A 616 6.45 42.55 9.89
N PRO A 617 6.12 43.33 8.82
CA PRO A 617 6.78 43.23 7.52
C PRO A 617 8.28 43.52 7.52
N GLU A 618 8.83 44.15 8.56
CA GLU A 618 10.27 44.41 8.68
C GLU A 618 11.01 43.28 9.41
N ASN A 619 10.28 42.43 10.13
CA ASN A 619 10.83 41.34 10.93
C ASN A 619 11.41 40.22 10.05
N GLN A 620 12.74 40.10 10.05
CA GLN A 620 13.46 39.10 9.25
C GLN A 620 13.23 37.65 9.70
N TRP A 621 12.79 37.42 10.94
CA TRP A 621 12.40 36.10 11.44
C TRP A 621 11.03 35.64 10.91
N GLN A 622 10.27 36.54 10.28
CA GLN A 622 8.99 36.26 9.62
C GLN A 622 9.08 36.15 8.10
N LYS A 623 10.26 36.39 7.51
CA LYS A 623 10.49 36.34 6.06
C LYS A 623 11.00 34.97 5.61
N TRP A 624 10.31 34.37 4.65
CA TRP A 624 10.54 33.04 4.12
C TRP A 624 10.72 33.10 2.61
N LYS A 625 11.94 32.81 2.15
CA LYS A 625 12.28 32.69 0.75
C LYS A 625 12.17 31.26 0.28
N TRP A 626 11.41 31.04 -0.78
CA TRP A 626 11.23 29.71 -1.36
C TRP A 626 12.30 29.43 -2.41
N ARG A 627 12.83 28.21 -2.37
CA ARG A 627 13.72 27.67 -3.40
C ARG A 627 13.19 26.32 -3.86
N GLU A 628 12.81 26.23 -5.13
CA GLU A 628 12.43 24.97 -5.75
C GLU A 628 13.59 23.97 -5.70
N ILE A 629 13.28 22.72 -5.39
CA ILE A 629 14.27 21.63 -5.30
C ILE A 629 13.93 20.60 -6.35
N TYR A 630 14.95 20.29 -7.15
CA TYR A 630 14.92 19.17 -8.07
C TYR A 630 16.04 18.24 -7.65
N THR A 631 15.72 16.96 -7.42
CA THR A 631 16.75 15.92 -7.29
C THR A 631 17.57 15.92 -8.57
N SER A 632 18.88 16.14 -8.46
CA SER A 632 19.78 16.18 -9.62
C SER A 632 19.70 14.85 -10.37
N THR A 633 19.16 14.88 -11.57
CA THR A 633 19.41 13.85 -12.58
C THR A 633 20.70 14.26 -13.28
N ASP A 634 21.84 13.85 -12.72
CA ASP A 634 23.08 13.88 -13.49
C ASP A 634 22.98 12.95 -14.70
#